data_AF-D4AM89-F1
#
_entry.id   AF-D4AM89-F1
#
_cell.length_a   1.000
_cell.length_b   1.000
_cell.length_c   1.000
_cell.angle_alpha   90.00
_cell.angle_beta   90.00
_cell.angle_gamma   90.00
#
_symmetry.space_group_name_H-M   'P 1'
#
loop_
_entity.id
_entity.type
_entity.pdbx_description
1 polymer ?
#
loop_
_entity_poly.entity_id
_entity_poly.type
_entity_poly.pdbx_seq_one_letter_code
_entity_poly.pdbx_strand_id
1 'polypeptide(L)'
;MSSFMDDSMIGRWLSDLPMDDPTRKSTSHPQLRRFVHHEKPIRYIQFLGGGTEGDVYLVKIEGREYALKVLLKFKQWRFDAPLSIKRRLKERETHYVSPIANEARAFARLDSLGQNGTWAVKCHGWMKLSGSKQRPKCLSHHTPWAIVKDYIPNPMTLDDVPEIRRKMKIARKALLFPDDTQPRNYRGSFLVDLGRVTTYPYPRVLWSNEKRRKYFKSFDKEASEWVECVRDGEVVSGSLNEVLKENILRGILWAEKHGMYEEANNLRMLIEKVSRNIYICPITRVILAENNG
;
A
#
# COMPACT_ATOMS: atom_id res chain seq x y z
N MET A 1 -1.76 -28.62 11.05
CA MET A 1 -1.20 -27.37 10.47
C MET A 1 -1.99 -26.19 11.02
N SER A 2 -1.44 -25.40 11.96
CA SER A 2 -2.07 -24.14 12.39
C SER A 2 -2.19 -23.23 11.16
N SER A 3 -3.38 -22.67 10.97
CA SER A 3 -3.64 -21.74 9.87
C SER A 3 -2.98 -20.41 10.24
N PHE A 4 -2.12 -19.87 9.37
CA PHE A 4 -1.40 -18.59 9.57
C PHE A 4 -2.30 -17.38 9.90
N MET A 5 -3.63 -17.52 9.80
CA MET A 5 -4.65 -16.50 10.11
C MET A 5 -5.78 -17.04 10.98
N ASP A 6 -5.42 -17.83 11.98
CA ASP A 6 -6.31 -18.13 13.10
C ASP A 6 -6.28 -16.98 14.13
N ASP A 7 -6.99 -17.17 15.24
CA ASP A 7 -7.12 -16.15 16.28
C ASP A 7 -5.80 -15.84 17.01
N SER A 8 -4.71 -16.57 16.73
CA SER A 8 -3.38 -16.29 17.30
C SER A 8 -2.77 -14.95 16.91
N MET A 9 -3.36 -14.22 15.96
CA MET A 9 -2.97 -12.85 15.62
C MET A 9 -3.35 -11.85 16.73
N ILE A 10 -4.43 -12.15 17.46
CA ILE A 10 -4.85 -11.41 18.65
C ILE A 10 -3.80 -11.65 19.74
N GLY A 11 -3.38 -10.57 20.40
CA GLY A 11 -2.28 -10.60 21.37
C GLY A 11 -0.88 -10.54 20.73
N ARG A 12 -0.77 -10.52 19.40
CA ARG A 12 0.52 -10.27 18.70
C ARG A 12 0.57 -8.87 18.11
N TRP A 13 -0.26 -8.58 17.11
CA TRP A 13 -0.39 -7.25 16.48
C TRP A 13 -1.83 -6.76 16.40
N LEU A 14 -2.81 -7.59 16.80
CA LEU A 14 -4.20 -7.20 17.03
C LEU A 14 -4.51 -7.25 18.54
N SER A 15 -5.39 -6.37 18.99
CA SER A 15 -5.90 -6.32 20.36
C SER A 15 -7.42 -6.43 20.36
N ASP A 16 -7.97 -7.14 21.33
CA ASP A 16 -9.43 -7.25 21.52
C ASP A 16 -10.06 -6.00 22.11
N LEU A 17 -9.25 -5.10 22.68
CA LEU A 17 -9.76 -3.83 23.19
C LEU A 17 -10.34 -2.99 22.04
N PRO A 18 -11.50 -2.34 22.24
CA PRO A 18 -12.07 -1.48 21.22
C PRO A 18 -11.25 -0.19 21.02
N MET A 19 -11.37 0.43 19.85
CA MET A 19 -10.61 1.63 19.48
C MET A 19 -10.92 2.87 20.35
N ASP A 20 -12.07 2.90 21.02
CA ASP A 20 -12.48 3.94 21.97
C ASP A 20 -12.13 3.59 23.42
N ASP A 21 -11.47 2.46 23.67
CA ASP A 21 -11.08 2.05 25.02
C ASP A 21 -10.18 3.12 25.69
N PRO A 22 -10.57 3.64 26.87
CA PRO A 22 -9.86 4.72 27.55
C PRO A 22 -8.54 4.26 28.19
N THR A 23 -8.34 2.96 28.36
CA THR A 23 -7.10 2.38 28.92
C THR A 23 -5.96 2.33 27.91
N ARG A 24 -6.10 3.02 26.77
CA ARG A 24 -5.07 3.17 25.74
C ARG A 24 -3.73 3.58 26.38
N LYS A 25 -2.73 2.72 26.25
CA LYS A 25 -1.35 3.01 26.63
C LYS A 25 -0.49 3.18 25.39
N SER A 26 0.38 4.19 25.40
CA SER A 26 1.48 4.26 24.44
C SER A 26 2.49 3.18 24.80
N THR A 27 2.72 2.22 23.90
CA THR A 27 3.66 1.12 24.12
C THR A 27 4.67 1.03 22.98
N SER A 28 5.79 0.36 23.26
CA SER A 28 6.82 0.08 22.25
C SER A 28 6.35 -0.93 21.19
N HIS A 29 5.33 -1.72 21.50
CA HIS A 29 4.74 -2.76 20.65
C HIS A 29 3.21 -2.59 20.60
N PRO A 30 2.70 -1.53 19.98
CA PRO A 30 1.27 -1.28 19.94
C PRO A 30 0.58 -2.31 19.04
N GLN A 31 -0.64 -2.67 19.42
CA GLN A 31 -1.51 -3.59 18.70
C GLN A 31 -2.70 -2.81 18.14
N LEU A 32 -3.14 -3.16 16.94
CA LEU A 32 -4.31 -2.54 16.35
C LEU A 32 -5.53 -2.98 17.15
N ARG A 33 -6.30 -2.03 17.66
CA ARG A 33 -7.50 -2.28 18.46
C ARG A 33 -8.70 -2.59 17.57
N ARG A 34 -9.72 -3.21 18.16
CA ARG A 34 -10.91 -3.68 17.48
C ARG A 34 -11.82 -2.52 17.11
N PHE A 35 -12.47 -2.61 15.96
CA PHE A 35 -13.48 -1.64 15.55
C PHE A 35 -14.68 -1.65 16.49
N VAL A 36 -15.10 -0.46 16.92
CA VAL A 36 -16.17 -0.27 17.93
C VAL A 36 -17.52 -0.85 17.48
N HIS A 37 -17.75 -0.94 16.16
CA HIS A 37 -18.99 -1.48 15.58
C HIS A 37 -18.76 -2.82 14.89
N HIS A 38 -17.77 -3.61 15.34
CA HIS A 38 -17.41 -4.88 14.72
C HIS A 38 -18.52 -5.94 14.69
N GLU A 39 -19.56 -5.82 15.52
CA GLU A 39 -20.72 -6.74 15.54
C GLU A 39 -21.89 -6.25 14.68
N LYS A 40 -21.83 -5.00 14.20
CA LYS A 40 -22.93 -4.38 13.48
C LYS A 40 -23.03 -4.93 12.04
N PRO A 41 -24.23 -4.92 11.43
CA PRO A 41 -24.39 -5.30 10.03
C PRO A 41 -23.61 -4.38 9.10
N ILE A 42 -23.17 -4.92 7.96
CA ILE A 42 -22.44 -4.16 6.93
C ILE A 42 -23.32 -4.04 5.69
N ARG A 43 -23.57 -2.81 5.25
CA ARG A 43 -24.15 -2.54 3.93
C ARG A 43 -23.03 -2.24 2.94
N TYR A 44 -22.75 -3.17 2.03
CA TYR A 44 -21.81 -2.95 0.93
C TYR A 44 -22.43 -2.03 -0.12
N ILE A 45 -21.71 -0.97 -0.50
CA ILE A 45 -22.18 0.05 -1.45
C ILE A 45 -21.46 -0.11 -2.78
N GLN A 46 -20.12 -0.14 -2.77
CA GLN A 46 -19.31 -0.13 -3.98
C GLN A 46 -17.99 -0.88 -3.78
N PHE A 47 -17.52 -1.56 -4.81
CA PHE A 47 -16.14 -2.05 -4.87
C PHE A 47 -15.21 -0.90 -5.31
N LEU A 48 -14.23 -0.56 -4.47
CA LEU A 48 -13.32 0.57 -4.70
C LEU A 48 -12.02 0.15 -5.41
N GLY A 49 -11.68 -1.13 -5.37
CA GLY A 49 -10.47 -1.65 -6.01
C GLY A 49 -9.91 -2.85 -5.27
N GLY A 50 -9.06 -3.61 -5.97
CA GLY A 50 -8.45 -4.84 -5.48
C GLY A 50 -7.00 -4.93 -5.91
N GLY A 51 -6.17 -5.48 -5.03
CA GLY A 51 -4.74 -5.67 -5.27
C GLY A 51 -4.29 -7.09 -4.91
N THR A 52 -2.97 -7.28 -4.81
CA THR A 52 -2.39 -8.57 -4.44
C THR A 52 -2.67 -8.98 -2.98
N GLU A 53 -3.07 -8.02 -2.14
CA GLU A 53 -3.19 -8.21 -0.69
C GLU A 53 -4.63 -8.30 -0.20
N GLY A 54 -5.57 -7.71 -0.93
CA GLY A 54 -6.94 -7.54 -0.48
C GLY A 54 -7.77 -6.68 -1.42
N ASP A 55 -9.08 -6.71 -1.16
CA ASP A 55 -10.10 -5.95 -1.86
C ASP A 55 -10.66 -4.89 -0.92
N VAL A 56 -10.94 -3.70 -1.46
CA VAL A 56 -11.47 -2.57 -0.71
C VAL A 56 -12.89 -2.28 -1.16
N TYR A 57 -13.79 -2.15 -0.19
CA TYR A 57 -15.19 -1.84 -0.43
C TYR A 57 -15.58 -0.55 0.29
N LEU A 58 -16.38 0.29 -0.37
CA LEU A 58 -17.17 1.31 0.30
C LEU A 58 -18.34 0.61 0.99
N VAL A 59 -18.44 0.79 2.31
CA VAL A 59 -19.48 0.19 3.13
C VAL A 59 -20.12 1.23 4.03
N LYS A 60 -21.35 0.96 4.47
CA LYS A 60 -22.02 1.72 5.52
C LYS A 60 -22.26 0.85 6.74
N ILE A 61 -21.80 1.32 7.90
CA ILE A 61 -21.93 0.66 9.21
C ILE A 61 -22.40 1.73 10.19
N GLU A 62 -23.48 1.47 10.93
CA GLU A 62 -24.12 2.43 11.86
C GLU A 62 -24.29 3.83 11.24
N GLY A 63 -24.81 3.90 10.01
CA GLY A 63 -25.09 5.19 9.38
C GLY A 63 -23.87 5.92 8.77
N ARG A 64 -22.64 5.47 9.02
CA ARG A 64 -21.41 6.10 8.51
C ARG A 64 -20.74 5.28 7.41
N GLU A 65 -20.14 5.97 6.45
CA GLU A 65 -19.39 5.38 5.34
C GLU A 65 -17.93 5.13 5.72
N TYR A 66 -17.43 3.97 5.30
CA TYR A 66 -16.06 3.52 5.55
C TYR A 66 -15.48 2.81 4.33
N ALA A 67 -14.15 2.84 4.22
CA ALA A 67 -13.42 1.93 3.36
C ALA A 67 -13.06 0.66 4.16
N LEU A 68 -13.60 -0.49 3.73
CA LEU A 68 -13.37 -1.80 4.32
C LEU A 68 -12.38 -2.58 3.45
N LYS A 69 -11.14 -2.76 3.92
CA LYS A 69 -10.14 -3.62 3.25
C LYS A 69 -10.30 -5.04 3.78
N VAL A 70 -10.70 -5.98 2.91
CA VAL A 70 -10.85 -7.41 3.20
C VAL A 70 -9.72 -8.17 2.53
N LEU A 71 -9.02 -9.02 3.28
CA LEU A 71 -7.74 -9.58 2.84
C LEU A 71 -7.92 -10.91 2.09
N LEU A 72 -7.13 -11.16 1.04
CA LEU A 72 -7.24 -12.38 0.22
C LEU A 72 -6.70 -13.62 0.93
N LYS A 73 -7.27 -14.83 0.71
CA LYS A 73 -6.71 -16.08 1.30
C LYS A 73 -5.43 -16.57 0.62
N PHE A 74 -5.32 -16.42 -0.71
CA PHE A 74 -4.53 -17.34 -1.54
C PHE A 74 -3.25 -16.81 -2.21
N LYS A 75 -2.83 -15.56 -2.02
CA LYS A 75 -1.57 -15.07 -2.61
C LYS A 75 -0.75 -14.29 -1.58
N GLN A 76 0.49 -14.74 -1.36
CA GLN A 76 1.59 -14.04 -0.66
C GLN A 76 1.50 -13.76 0.86
N TRP A 77 0.94 -14.69 1.65
CA TRP A 77 1.16 -14.67 3.12
C TRP A 77 2.47 -15.30 3.57
N ARG A 78 3.10 -16.10 2.70
CA ARG A 78 4.46 -16.55 2.90
C ARG A 78 5.34 -15.41 2.47
N PHE A 79 6.03 -14.78 3.42
CA PHE A 79 7.14 -13.87 3.20
C PHE A 79 7.93 -14.27 1.95
N ASP A 80 7.74 -13.58 0.83
CA ASP A 80 8.33 -13.98 -0.44
C ASP A 80 9.72 -13.38 -0.56
N ALA A 81 10.62 -13.89 0.27
CA ALA A 81 12.02 -13.50 0.25
C ALA A 81 12.91 -14.66 -0.20
N PRO A 82 14.12 -14.34 -0.69
CA PRO A 82 15.15 -15.33 -0.94
C PRO A 82 15.33 -16.28 0.25
N LEU A 83 15.61 -17.56 -0.04
CA LEU A 83 15.86 -18.59 0.98
C LEU A 83 16.92 -18.15 2.01
N SER A 84 17.91 -17.37 1.60
CA SER A 84 18.94 -16.80 2.46
C SER A 84 18.38 -15.88 3.56
N ILE A 85 17.28 -15.16 3.29
CA ILE A 85 16.59 -14.32 4.26
C ILE A 85 15.64 -15.16 5.11
N LYS A 86 14.88 -16.08 4.48
CA LYS A 86 13.97 -16.99 5.19
C LYS A 86 14.69 -17.81 6.27
N ARG A 87 15.88 -18.34 5.96
CA ARG A 87 16.72 -19.08 6.92
C ARG A 87 17.18 -18.26 8.13
N ARG A 88 17.17 -16.93 8.03
CA ARG A 88 17.60 -16.02 9.09
C ARG A 88 16.44 -15.47 9.93
N LEU A 89 15.20 -15.74 9.54
CA LEU A 89 14.01 -15.39 10.30
C LEU A 89 13.58 -16.55 11.19
N LYS A 90 13.26 -16.27 12.45
CA LYS A 90 12.55 -17.22 13.30
C LYS A 90 11.12 -17.39 12.78
N GLU A 91 10.52 -18.56 12.95
CA GLU A 91 9.14 -18.82 12.51
C GLU A 91 8.16 -17.75 13.01
N ARG A 92 8.26 -17.38 14.30
CA ARG A 92 7.46 -16.30 14.90
C ARG A 92 7.63 -14.92 14.22
N GLU A 93 8.78 -14.65 13.61
CA GLU A 93 9.09 -13.40 12.92
C GLU A 93 8.48 -13.33 11.52
N THR A 94 8.19 -14.48 10.91
CA THR A 94 7.57 -14.57 9.58
C THR A 94 6.14 -14.03 9.54
N HIS A 95 5.47 -13.94 10.69
CA HIS A 95 4.15 -13.34 10.75
C HIS A 95 4.19 -11.81 10.66
N TYR A 96 5.27 -11.19 11.18
CA TYR A 96 5.42 -9.73 11.25
C TYR A 96 5.72 -9.07 9.90
N VAL A 97 6.02 -9.87 8.88
CA VAL A 97 6.40 -9.43 7.53
C VAL A 97 5.25 -9.63 6.53
N SER A 98 4.07 -10.06 7.02
CA SER A 98 2.86 -10.16 6.21
C SER A 98 2.23 -8.79 5.97
N PRO A 99 1.57 -8.55 4.83
CA PRO A 99 0.93 -7.26 4.56
C PRO A 99 -0.07 -6.82 5.64
N ILE A 100 -0.88 -7.75 6.17
CA ILE A 100 -1.81 -7.48 7.27
C ILE A 100 -1.08 -7.04 8.53
N ALA A 101 0.02 -7.70 8.88
CA ALA A 101 0.78 -7.35 10.07
C ALA A 101 1.47 -5.99 9.88
N ASN A 102 2.03 -5.71 8.70
CA ASN A 102 2.61 -4.41 8.37
C ASN A 102 1.57 -3.29 8.53
N GLU A 103 0.40 -3.46 7.89
CA GLU A 103 -0.66 -2.47 7.90
C GLU A 103 -1.25 -2.27 9.30
N ALA A 104 -1.58 -3.36 10.00
CA ALA A 104 -2.11 -3.30 11.35
C ALA A 104 -1.13 -2.63 12.32
N ARG A 105 0.16 -3.01 12.26
CA ARG A 105 1.19 -2.43 13.13
C ARG A 105 1.47 -0.98 12.82
N ALA A 106 1.42 -0.59 11.54
CA ALA A 106 1.59 0.80 11.14
C ALA A 106 0.45 1.67 11.71
N PHE A 107 -0.80 1.23 11.58
CA PHE A 107 -1.93 1.93 12.20
C PHE A 107 -1.87 1.94 13.73
N ALA A 108 -1.51 0.82 14.35
CA ALA A 108 -1.34 0.74 15.80
C ALA A 108 -0.27 1.71 16.31
N ARG A 109 0.83 1.86 15.57
CA ARG A 109 1.91 2.81 15.87
C ARG A 109 1.44 4.26 15.74
N LEU A 110 0.69 4.59 14.70
CA LEU A 110 0.12 5.92 14.55
C LEU A 110 -0.88 6.22 15.66
N ASP A 111 -1.74 5.26 15.98
CA ASP A 111 -2.69 5.38 17.09
C ASP A 111 -1.98 5.57 18.42
N SER A 112 -0.97 4.77 18.75
CA SER A 112 -0.25 4.90 20.03
C SER A 112 0.41 6.27 20.21
N LEU A 113 0.90 6.87 19.12
CA LEU A 113 1.51 8.21 19.10
C LEU A 113 0.48 9.36 19.03
N GLY A 114 -0.82 9.08 18.97
CA GLY A 114 -1.85 10.10 18.79
C GLY A 114 -1.81 10.76 17.41
N GLN A 115 -1.36 10.02 16.39
CA GLN A 115 -1.18 10.46 15.01
C GLN A 115 -2.09 9.68 14.03
N ASN A 116 -3.07 8.91 14.51
CA ASN A 116 -4.04 8.23 13.67
C ASN A 116 -4.87 9.25 12.86
N GLY A 117 -4.89 9.12 11.54
CA GLY A 117 -5.57 10.06 10.65
C GLY A 117 -4.79 11.34 10.34
N THR A 118 -3.48 11.38 10.56
CA THR A 118 -2.64 12.56 10.27
C THR A 118 -1.77 12.36 9.02
N TRP A 119 -0.92 11.32 8.99
CA TRP A 119 -0.09 10.96 7.84
C TRP A 119 -0.78 9.93 6.94
N ALA A 120 -1.32 8.88 7.54
CA ALA A 120 -2.18 7.91 6.87
C ALA A 120 -3.64 8.23 7.13
N VAL A 121 -4.53 7.67 6.31
CA VAL A 121 -5.97 7.71 6.54
C VAL A 121 -6.32 7.21 7.95
N LYS A 122 -7.37 7.76 8.56
CA LYS A 122 -7.78 7.32 9.90
C LYS A 122 -8.21 5.86 9.85
N CYS A 123 -7.60 5.05 10.70
CA CYS A 123 -8.02 3.67 10.91
C CYS A 123 -8.95 3.60 12.11
N HIS A 124 -10.09 2.92 11.92
CA HIS A 124 -11.10 2.67 12.95
C HIS A 124 -10.94 1.29 13.58
N GLY A 125 -9.88 0.56 13.26
CA GLY A 125 -9.55 -0.72 13.86
C GLY A 125 -9.78 -1.91 12.94
N TRP A 126 -9.50 -3.09 13.49
CA TRP A 126 -9.74 -4.36 12.80
C TRP A 126 -11.12 -4.94 13.15
N MET A 127 -11.64 -5.79 12.28
CA MET A 127 -12.79 -6.63 12.61
C MET A 127 -12.70 -8.00 11.95
N LYS A 128 -13.34 -8.99 12.57
CA LYS A 128 -13.50 -10.35 12.01
C LYS A 128 -14.92 -10.48 11.45
N LEU A 129 -15.03 -10.57 10.13
CA LEU A 129 -16.27 -10.73 9.38
C LEU A 129 -16.86 -12.12 9.66
N SER A 130 -18.08 -12.14 10.21
CA SER A 130 -18.79 -13.36 10.57
C SER A 130 -20.24 -13.35 10.10
N GLY A 131 -20.76 -14.53 9.74
CA GLY A 131 -22.12 -14.70 9.25
C GLY A 131 -22.40 -14.02 7.90
N SER A 132 -23.58 -14.27 7.36
CA SER A 132 -24.01 -13.75 6.05
C SER A 132 -24.23 -12.22 6.05
N LYS A 133 -24.53 -11.62 7.20
CA LYS A 133 -24.79 -10.17 7.34
C LYS A 133 -23.53 -9.29 7.26
N GLN A 134 -22.35 -9.85 7.53
CA GLN A 134 -21.08 -9.13 7.42
C GLN A 134 -20.22 -9.67 6.27
N ARG A 135 -20.31 -10.97 6.01
CA ARG A 135 -19.49 -11.67 5.03
C ARG A 135 -20.36 -12.27 3.91
N PRO A 136 -20.65 -11.51 2.85
CA PRO A 136 -21.35 -12.03 1.69
C PRO A 136 -20.58 -13.18 1.03
N LYS A 137 -21.30 -14.05 0.31
CA LYS A 137 -20.72 -15.24 -0.35
C LYS A 137 -19.61 -14.91 -1.35
N CYS A 138 -19.63 -13.73 -1.97
CA CYS A 138 -18.57 -13.27 -2.86
C CYS A 138 -17.19 -13.13 -2.18
N LEU A 139 -17.15 -13.01 -0.84
CA LEU A 139 -15.92 -12.97 -0.04
C LEU A 139 -15.50 -14.36 0.49
N SER A 140 -15.97 -15.43 -0.13
CA SER A 140 -15.61 -16.81 0.25
C SER A 140 -14.11 -17.08 0.06
N HIS A 141 -13.48 -16.45 -0.94
CA HIS A 141 -12.05 -16.54 -1.23
C HIS A 141 -11.18 -15.60 -0.39
N HIS A 142 -11.78 -14.77 0.46
CA HIS A 142 -11.10 -13.86 1.37
C HIS A 142 -10.96 -14.45 2.76
N THR A 143 -10.06 -13.91 3.57
CA THR A 143 -9.98 -14.20 5.00
C THR A 143 -11.15 -13.50 5.69
N PRO A 144 -11.54 -13.91 6.91
CA PRO A 144 -12.54 -13.15 7.65
C PRO A 144 -11.98 -11.83 8.20
N TRP A 145 -10.70 -11.52 8.03
CA TRP A 145 -10.08 -10.36 8.66
C TRP A 145 -10.17 -9.14 7.76
N ALA A 146 -10.61 -8.03 8.35
CA ALA A 146 -10.75 -6.76 7.67
C ALA A 146 -10.24 -5.59 8.51
N ILE A 147 -9.84 -4.52 7.84
CA ILE A 147 -9.44 -3.24 8.45
C ILE A 147 -10.41 -2.17 7.98
N VAL A 148 -10.95 -1.41 8.94
CA VAL A 148 -11.92 -0.34 8.71
C VAL A 148 -11.20 1.00 8.73
N LYS A 149 -11.38 1.81 7.68
CA LYS A 149 -10.71 3.10 7.50
C LYS A 149 -11.72 4.18 7.12
N ASP A 150 -11.35 5.44 7.32
CA ASP A 150 -12.07 6.54 6.71
C ASP A 150 -12.11 6.36 5.18
N TYR A 151 -13.26 6.64 4.60
CA TYR A 151 -13.40 6.75 3.16
C TYR A 151 -13.09 8.19 2.74
N ILE A 152 -12.12 8.35 1.84
CA ILE A 152 -11.78 9.63 1.22
C ILE A 152 -12.04 9.47 -0.28
N PRO A 153 -13.07 10.12 -0.84
CA PRO A 153 -13.46 9.91 -2.24
C PRO A 153 -12.47 10.52 -3.21
N ASN A 154 -11.82 11.62 -2.81
CA ASN A 154 -11.01 12.43 -3.72
C ASN A 154 -9.64 11.75 -3.97
N PRO A 155 -9.23 11.62 -5.25
CA PRO A 155 -7.87 11.21 -5.59
C PRO A 155 -6.85 12.24 -5.09
N MET A 156 -5.57 11.89 -5.12
CA MET A 156 -4.49 12.83 -4.87
C MET A 156 -4.32 13.78 -6.05
N THR A 157 -4.03 15.05 -5.77
CA THR A 157 -3.71 16.10 -6.73
C THR A 157 -2.32 16.68 -6.46
N LEU A 158 -1.71 17.37 -7.43
CA LEU A 158 -0.39 17.99 -7.22
C LEU A 158 -0.38 19.02 -6.07
N ASP A 159 -1.52 19.65 -5.78
CA ASP A 159 -1.68 20.58 -4.66
C ASP A 159 -1.54 19.90 -3.29
N ASP A 160 -1.72 18.57 -3.21
CA ASP A 160 -1.52 17.79 -2.00
C ASP A 160 -0.04 17.53 -1.69
N VAL A 161 0.85 17.64 -2.68
CA VAL A 161 2.27 17.22 -2.57
C VAL A 161 3.03 17.95 -1.45
N PRO A 162 2.92 19.28 -1.28
CA PRO A 162 3.55 19.97 -0.15
C PRO A 162 3.13 19.39 1.20
N GLU A 163 1.85 19.05 1.35
CA GLU A 163 1.30 18.48 2.58
C GLU A 163 1.74 17.03 2.79
N ILE A 164 1.80 16.21 1.73
CA ILE A 164 2.35 14.85 1.76
C ILE A 164 3.80 14.87 2.26
N ARG A 165 4.63 15.77 1.72
CA ARG A 165 6.03 15.94 2.14
C ARG A 165 6.11 16.37 3.60
N ARG A 166 5.27 17.33 4.02
CA ARG A 166 5.22 17.78 5.42
C ARG A 166 4.86 16.64 6.37
N LYS A 167 3.84 15.84 6.02
CA LYS A 167 3.34 14.70 6.81
C LYS A 167 4.34 13.55 6.90
N MET A 168 5.27 13.39 5.95
CA MET A 168 6.30 12.33 6.00
C MET A 168 7.21 12.43 7.24
N LYS A 169 7.33 13.62 7.86
CA LYS A 169 7.99 13.79 9.17
C LYS A 169 7.34 12.97 10.28
N ILE A 170 6.03 12.74 10.20
CA ILE A 170 5.26 11.93 11.15
C ILE A 170 5.66 10.46 11.01
N ALA A 171 5.69 9.92 9.78
CA ALA A 171 6.15 8.55 9.52
C ALA A 171 7.58 8.33 10.05
N ARG A 172 8.47 9.30 9.81
CA ARG A 172 9.86 9.28 10.30
C ARG A 172 9.92 9.20 11.83
N LYS A 173 9.18 10.06 12.53
CA LYS A 173 9.08 10.06 14.01
C LYS A 173 8.44 8.78 14.53
N ALA A 174 7.48 8.22 13.80
CA ALA A 174 6.78 7.00 14.13
C ALA A 174 7.59 5.72 13.85
N LEU A 175 8.79 5.83 13.29
CA LEU A 175 9.62 4.69 12.88
C LEU A 175 8.91 3.79 11.86
N LEU A 176 8.15 4.42 10.96
CA LEU A 176 7.47 3.80 9.83
C LEU A 176 8.29 4.03 8.57
N PHE A 177 8.50 2.97 7.81
CA PHE A 177 9.27 3.00 6.57
C PHE A 177 8.39 2.50 5.42
N PRO A 178 7.78 3.42 4.65
CA PRO A 178 6.88 3.07 3.55
C PRO A 178 7.67 2.74 2.28
N ASP A 179 7.48 1.54 1.74
CA ASP A 179 8.13 1.12 0.49
C ASP A 179 7.29 1.41 -0.77
N ASP A 180 6.02 1.79 -0.62
CA ASP A 180 5.09 2.02 -1.74
C ASP A 180 4.33 3.35 -1.60
N THR A 181 5.06 4.46 -1.78
CA THR A 181 4.51 5.83 -1.71
C THR A 181 4.09 6.38 -3.06
N GLN A 182 3.57 5.53 -3.95
CA GLN A 182 3.10 5.96 -5.26
C GLN A 182 1.80 6.79 -5.14
N PRO A 183 1.58 7.78 -6.03
CA PRO A 183 0.35 8.58 -6.10
C PRO A 183 -0.96 7.83 -5.94
N ARG A 184 -1.10 6.65 -6.57
CA ARG A 184 -2.30 5.81 -6.49
C ARG A 184 -2.66 5.36 -5.06
N ASN A 185 -1.67 5.33 -4.16
CA ASN A 185 -1.82 4.96 -2.75
C ASN A 185 -2.17 6.16 -1.86
N TYR A 186 -2.42 7.34 -2.45
CA TYR A 186 -2.90 8.52 -1.74
C TYR A 186 -4.35 8.86 -2.09
N ARG A 187 -5.06 9.45 -1.12
CA ARG A 187 -6.34 10.12 -1.31
C ARG A 187 -6.26 11.48 -0.62
N GLY A 188 -6.33 12.56 -1.41
CA GLY A 188 -5.76 13.84 -1.02
C GLY A 188 -4.31 13.67 -0.54
N SER A 189 -3.98 14.26 0.60
CA SER A 189 -2.65 14.16 1.23
C SER A 189 -2.47 12.99 2.21
N PHE A 190 -3.34 11.97 2.20
CA PHE A 190 -3.27 10.83 3.12
C PHE A 190 -2.88 9.54 2.42
N LEU A 191 -1.90 8.82 2.98
CA LEU A 191 -1.55 7.48 2.52
C LEU A 191 -2.64 6.48 2.94
N VAL A 192 -3.20 5.73 1.99
CA VAL A 192 -4.32 4.80 2.24
C VAL A 192 -3.90 3.34 2.34
N ASP A 193 -2.76 2.96 1.75
CA ASP A 193 -2.24 1.59 1.78
C ASP A 193 -0.95 1.50 2.61
N LEU A 194 -1.01 0.75 3.71
CA LEU A 194 0.14 0.52 4.59
C LEU A 194 0.65 -0.92 4.56
N GLY A 195 0.17 -1.77 3.63
CA GLY A 195 0.58 -3.17 3.51
C GLY A 195 2.07 -3.38 3.30
N ARG A 196 2.73 -2.39 2.69
CA ARG A 196 4.18 -2.33 2.44
C ARG A 196 4.93 -1.38 3.38
N VAL A 197 4.35 -1.06 4.54
CA VAL A 197 5.01 -0.20 5.54
C VAL A 197 5.72 -1.05 6.57
N THR A 198 7.04 -0.97 6.57
CA THR A 198 7.87 -1.60 7.60
C THR A 198 7.76 -0.80 8.91
N THR A 199 7.33 -1.47 9.99
CA THR A 199 7.12 -0.83 11.30
C THR A 199 8.11 -1.34 12.34
N TYR A 200 8.84 -0.43 13.00
CA TYR A 200 9.70 -0.79 14.13
C TYR A 200 8.86 -1.26 15.35
N PRO A 201 9.31 -2.27 16.12
CA PRO A 201 10.46 -3.14 15.83
C PRO A 201 10.17 -4.10 14.68
N TYR A 202 11.13 -4.30 13.79
CA TYR A 202 11.00 -5.23 12.66
C TYR A 202 12.10 -6.29 12.76
N PRO A 203 11.97 -7.48 12.14
CA PRO A 203 13.02 -8.49 12.20
C PRO A 203 14.37 -7.88 11.83
N ARG A 204 15.38 -8.05 12.71
CA ARG A 204 16.67 -7.33 12.60
C ARG A 204 17.36 -7.54 11.25
N VAL A 205 17.15 -8.71 10.65
CA VAL A 205 17.73 -9.08 9.35
C VAL A 205 17.14 -8.29 8.18
N LEU A 206 15.99 -7.65 8.39
CA LEU A 206 15.27 -6.81 7.43
C LEU A 206 15.29 -5.32 7.81
N TRP A 207 15.64 -5.00 9.06
CA TRP A 207 15.70 -3.63 9.54
C TRP A 207 17.11 -3.05 9.42
N SER A 208 17.26 -1.97 8.65
CA SER A 208 18.51 -1.21 8.58
C SER A 208 18.26 0.28 8.80
N ASN A 209 18.87 0.83 9.86
CA ASN A 209 18.82 2.27 10.12
C ASN A 209 19.48 3.09 8.99
N GLU A 210 20.48 2.52 8.33
CA GLU A 210 21.14 3.14 7.18
C GLU A 210 20.19 3.23 5.97
N LYS A 211 19.56 2.11 5.59
CA LYS A 211 18.56 2.09 4.51
C LYS A 211 17.42 3.06 4.79
N ARG A 212 16.92 3.08 6.03
CA ARG A 212 15.87 4.02 6.47
C ARG A 212 16.31 5.48 6.29
N ARG A 213 17.52 5.85 6.74
CA ARG A 213 18.04 7.23 6.58
C ARG A 213 18.19 7.60 5.10
N LYS A 214 18.72 6.68 4.28
CA LYS A 214 18.85 6.86 2.83
C LYS A 214 17.50 7.09 2.16
N TYR A 215 16.49 6.27 2.46
CA TYR A 215 15.14 6.45 1.93
C TYR A 215 14.57 7.83 2.23
N PHE A 216 14.59 8.25 3.50
CA PHE A 216 14.02 9.55 3.86
C PHE A 216 14.75 10.74 3.23
N LYS A 217 16.03 10.58 2.88
CA LYS A 217 16.78 11.57 2.11
C LYS A 217 16.37 11.57 0.63
N SER A 218 16.14 10.39 0.03
CA SER A 218 15.67 10.26 -1.36
C SER A 218 14.21 10.68 -1.55
N PHE A 219 13.32 10.34 -0.62
CA PHE A 219 11.89 10.67 -0.74
C PHE A 219 11.66 12.18 -0.91
N ASP A 220 12.40 13.01 -0.16
CA ASP A 220 12.27 14.47 -0.26
C ASP A 220 12.62 15.00 -1.65
N LYS A 221 13.50 14.28 -2.39
CA LYS A 221 13.85 14.54 -3.80
C LYS A 221 12.80 13.97 -4.75
N GLU A 222 12.43 12.70 -4.60
CA GLU A 222 11.44 12.02 -5.46
C GLU A 222 10.08 12.73 -5.42
N ALA A 223 9.61 13.11 -4.24
CA ALA A 223 8.35 13.83 -4.07
C ALA A 223 8.35 15.23 -4.70
N SER A 224 9.52 15.87 -4.86
CA SER A 224 9.62 17.14 -5.60
C SER A 224 9.61 16.97 -7.12
N GLU A 225 9.79 15.74 -7.61
CA GLU A 225 9.84 15.40 -9.03
C GLU A 225 8.53 14.74 -9.50
N TRP A 226 7.48 14.73 -8.66
CA TRP A 226 6.17 14.20 -9.04
C TRP A 226 5.52 15.08 -10.11
N VAL A 227 5.12 14.43 -11.19
CA VAL A 227 4.39 15.05 -12.31
C VAL A 227 3.08 14.31 -12.56
N GLU A 228 2.10 15.01 -13.13
CA GLU A 228 0.80 14.46 -13.44
C GLU A 228 0.89 13.49 -14.64
N CYS A 229 0.53 12.23 -14.43
CA CYS A 229 0.33 11.27 -15.51
C CYS A 229 -1.15 10.91 -15.57
N VAL A 230 -1.84 11.48 -16.54
CA VAL A 230 -3.20 11.09 -16.92
C VAL A 230 -3.12 9.86 -17.82
N ARG A 231 -4.13 9.00 -17.78
CA ARG A 231 -4.42 7.95 -18.76
C ARG A 231 -5.93 7.78 -18.81
N ASP A 232 -6.50 7.86 -20.00
CA ASP A 232 -7.94 7.71 -20.24
C ASP A 232 -8.83 8.66 -19.39
N GLY A 233 -8.34 9.87 -19.12
CA GLY A 233 -9.04 10.87 -18.30
C GLY A 233 -8.87 10.71 -16.78
N GLU A 234 -8.15 9.68 -16.32
CA GLU A 234 -7.88 9.43 -14.90
C GLU A 234 -6.37 9.55 -14.60
N VAL A 235 -5.99 10.06 -13.43
CA VAL A 235 -4.57 10.12 -13.01
C VAL A 235 -4.10 8.72 -12.63
N VAL A 236 -3.33 8.06 -13.50
CA VAL A 236 -2.99 6.63 -13.37
C VAL A 236 -1.68 6.36 -12.62
N SER A 237 -0.69 7.26 -12.67
CA SER A 237 0.57 7.05 -11.93
C SER A 237 1.53 8.23 -12.02
N GLY A 238 1.70 9.04 -10.97
CA GLY A 238 2.85 9.96 -10.90
C GLY A 238 4.13 9.21 -10.52
N SER A 239 4.68 8.48 -11.49
CA SER A 239 6.07 8.04 -11.46
C SER A 239 6.69 8.29 -12.83
N LEU A 240 7.34 9.43 -12.99
CA LEU A 240 8.42 9.55 -13.95
C LEU A 240 9.69 9.20 -13.19
N ASN A 241 9.91 7.90 -13.02
CA ASN A 241 11.14 7.42 -12.42
C ASN A 241 12.28 7.82 -13.38
N GLU A 242 13.33 8.45 -12.89
CA GLU A 242 14.57 8.64 -13.65
C GLU A 242 15.04 7.32 -14.28
N VAL A 243 14.72 6.16 -13.67
CA VAL A 243 14.91 4.82 -14.26
C VAL A 243 14.11 4.60 -15.55
N LEU A 244 12.89 5.13 -15.68
CA LEU A 244 12.11 5.04 -16.92
C LEU A 244 12.74 5.92 -18.01
N LYS A 245 13.16 7.15 -17.68
CA LYS A 245 13.91 8.01 -18.60
C LYS A 245 15.21 7.32 -19.03
N GLU A 246 15.98 6.80 -18.09
CA GLU A 246 17.20 6.04 -18.35
C GLU A 246 16.95 4.80 -19.22
N ASN A 247 15.87 4.06 -18.98
CA ASN A 247 15.52 2.88 -19.79
C ASN A 247 15.09 3.27 -21.21
N ILE A 248 14.34 4.37 -21.38
CA ILE A 248 13.99 4.90 -22.70
C ILE A 248 15.25 5.36 -23.42
N LEU A 249 16.16 6.08 -22.74
CA LEU A 249 17.45 6.52 -23.31
C LEU A 249 18.33 5.32 -23.69
N ARG A 250 18.38 4.27 -22.87
CA ARG A 250 19.08 3.01 -23.21
C ARG A 250 18.44 2.30 -24.40
N GLY A 251 17.12 2.31 -24.49
CA GLY A 251 16.37 1.78 -25.64
C GLY A 251 16.68 2.52 -26.93
N ILE A 252 16.76 3.86 -26.90
CA ILE A 252 17.16 4.69 -28.05
C ILE A 252 18.56 4.31 -28.53
N LEU A 253 19.54 4.29 -27.61
CA LEU A 253 20.93 3.93 -27.93
C LEU A 253 21.03 2.51 -28.50
N TRP A 254 20.24 1.57 -27.97
CA TRP A 254 20.19 0.20 -28.47
C TRP A 254 19.59 0.13 -29.89
N ALA A 255 18.46 0.80 -30.14
CA ALA A 255 17.80 0.80 -31.44
C ALA A 255 18.68 1.44 -32.53
N GLU A 256 19.35 2.54 -32.22
CA GLU A 256 20.28 3.22 -33.14
C GLU A 256 21.48 2.32 -33.49
N LYS A 257 22.03 1.62 -32.50
CA LYS A 257 23.14 0.67 -32.71
C LYS A 257 22.77 -0.48 -33.66
N HIS A 258 21.48 -0.84 -33.75
CA HIS A 258 20.99 -1.95 -34.58
C HIS A 258 20.28 -1.47 -35.85
N GLY A 259 20.40 -0.18 -36.21
CA GLY A 259 19.79 0.37 -37.42
C GLY A 259 18.26 0.50 -37.37
N MET A 260 17.65 0.38 -36.19
CA MET A 260 16.21 0.47 -35.96
C MET A 260 15.78 1.93 -35.73
N TYR A 261 16.07 2.79 -36.71
CA TYR A 261 15.94 4.24 -36.56
C TYR A 261 14.50 4.72 -36.35
N GLU A 262 13.51 4.03 -36.90
CA GLU A 262 12.09 4.33 -36.69
C GLU A 262 11.69 4.09 -35.22
N GLU A 263 12.18 3.01 -34.61
CA GLU A 263 11.93 2.69 -33.20
C GLU A 263 12.67 3.65 -32.26
N ALA A 264 13.91 4.04 -32.61
CA ALA A 264 14.64 5.09 -31.92
C ALA A 264 13.88 6.44 -31.96
N ASN A 265 13.31 6.82 -33.11
CA ASN A 265 12.50 8.03 -33.24
C ASN A 265 11.20 7.96 -32.45
N ASN A 266 10.52 6.81 -32.43
CA ASN A 266 9.32 6.61 -31.61
C ASN A 266 9.64 6.77 -30.11
N LEU A 267 10.77 6.24 -29.65
CA LEU A 267 11.23 6.40 -28.27
C LEU A 267 11.67 7.85 -27.94
N ARG A 268 12.27 8.58 -28.90
CA ARG A 268 12.60 10.01 -28.78
C ARG A 268 11.32 10.87 -28.71
N MET A 269 10.32 10.58 -29.52
CA MET A 269 9.02 11.23 -29.42
C MET A 269 8.33 10.91 -28.09
N LEU A 270 8.47 9.69 -27.58
CA LEU A 270 7.97 9.30 -26.27
C LEU A 270 8.66 10.12 -25.16
N ILE A 271 9.98 10.28 -25.17
CA ILE A 271 10.70 11.06 -24.15
C ILE A 271 10.35 12.55 -24.19
N GLU A 272 10.18 13.12 -25.38
CA GLU A 272 9.82 14.53 -25.56
C GLU A 272 8.38 14.80 -25.12
N LYS A 273 7.44 13.89 -25.41
CA LYS A 273 6.05 13.98 -24.95
C LYS A 273 5.93 13.76 -23.44
N VAL A 274 6.67 12.79 -22.89
CA VAL A 274 6.77 12.53 -21.45
C VAL A 274 7.37 13.73 -20.70
N SER A 275 8.19 14.56 -21.37
CA SER A 275 8.76 15.78 -20.81
C SER A 275 7.87 17.03 -20.93
N ARG A 276 6.76 16.97 -21.69
CA ARG A 276 5.89 18.13 -22.00
C ARG A 276 4.45 18.06 -21.41
N ASN A 277 4.14 17.06 -20.59
CA ASN A 277 2.82 16.77 -19.98
C ASN A 277 1.71 16.30 -20.94
N ILE A 278 0.87 15.40 -20.40
CA ILE A 278 -0.33 14.76 -20.94
C ILE A 278 -0.08 13.56 -21.86
N TYR A 279 -0.36 12.35 -21.38
CA TYR A 279 -0.59 11.19 -22.23
C TYR A 279 -2.00 10.61 -22.02
N ILE A 280 -2.56 10.07 -23.09
CA ILE A 280 -3.68 9.11 -23.12
C ILE A 280 -3.04 7.85 -23.71
N CYS A 281 -3.16 6.69 -23.05
CA CYS A 281 -2.45 5.48 -23.48
C CYS A 281 -3.44 4.40 -23.95
N PRO A 282 -3.57 4.18 -25.28
CA PRO A 282 -4.13 2.94 -25.78
C PRO A 282 -3.08 1.82 -25.68
N ILE A 283 -3.51 0.70 -25.13
CA ILE A 283 -2.79 -0.57 -25.15
C ILE A 283 -2.71 -1.04 -26.61
N THR A 284 -1.51 -1.23 -27.15
CA THR A 284 -1.32 -2.15 -28.27
C THR A 284 -0.54 -3.36 -27.77
N ARG A 285 -1.23 -4.49 -27.69
CA ARG A 285 -0.61 -5.82 -27.62
C ARG A 285 0.29 -5.97 -28.85
N VAL A 286 1.60 -6.16 -28.68
CA VAL A 286 2.37 -6.93 -29.66
C VAL A 286 2.51 -8.33 -29.10
N ILE A 287 1.84 -9.23 -29.80
CA ILE A 287 1.88 -10.67 -29.67
C ILE A 287 3.31 -11.10 -30.03
N LEU A 288 4.01 -11.78 -29.12
CA LEU A 288 5.11 -12.66 -29.52
C LEU A 288 4.47 -13.94 -30.06
N ALA A 289 4.33 -14.00 -31.37
CA ALA A 289 4.11 -15.23 -32.11
C ALA A 289 5.13 -15.27 -33.25
N GLU A 290 5.96 -16.32 -33.18
CA GLU A 290 6.62 -17.00 -34.29
C GLU A 290 7.74 -16.25 -35.04
N ASN A 291 8.97 -16.75 -34.91
CA ASN A 291 9.41 -17.71 -35.92
C ASN A 291 10.53 -18.61 -35.41
N ASN A 292 10.36 -19.90 -35.73
CA ASN A 292 11.38 -20.92 -35.70
C ASN A 292 12.57 -20.52 -36.58
N GLY A 293 13.75 -20.76 -36.04
CA GLY A 293 15.01 -21.01 -36.72
C GLY A 293 15.83 -21.91 -35.81
#